data_AF-A0A7C5XQH1-F1
#
_entry.id   AF-A0A7C5XQH1-F1
#
_cell.length_a   1.000
_cell.length_b   1.000
_cell.length_c   1.000
_cell.angle_alpha   90.00
_cell.angle_beta   90.00
_cell.angle_gamma   90.00
#
_symmetry.space_group_name_H-M   'P 1'
#
loop_
_entity.id
_entity.type
_entity.pdbx_description
1 polymer ?
#
loop_
_entity_poly.entity_id
_entity_poly.type
_entity_poly.pdbx_seq_one_letter_code
_entity_poly.pdbx_strand_id
1 'polypeptide(L)'
;MRHGVRRLALPLALALAPAALAAPPAGTRYLVTFETTECGGGQGRASVDAAWIDRIVAAGCVGPDGRPLMQVLTRPPGATHYEAHTVTADEAGRIMEQVRAWSEARRKALERGTSVLIDRP
;
A
#
# COMPACT_ATOMS: atom_id res chain seq x y z
N MET A 1 3.11 -21.67 -70.52
CA MET A 1 3.81 -21.59 -69.22
C MET A 1 3.54 -20.24 -68.58
N ARG A 2 3.45 -20.20 -67.23
CA ARG A 2 3.34 -19.03 -66.33
C ARG A 2 1.92 -18.61 -65.90
N HIS A 3 1.38 -19.46 -65.02
CA HIS A 3 0.76 -19.21 -63.72
C HIS A 3 0.21 -17.82 -63.38
N GLY A 4 -1.07 -17.82 -63.02
CA GLY A 4 -1.77 -16.71 -62.37
C GLY A 4 -1.38 -16.52 -60.90
N VAL A 5 -1.55 -15.28 -60.43
CA VAL A 5 -1.31 -14.87 -59.05
C VAL A 5 -2.65 -14.35 -58.50
N ARG A 6 -3.40 -15.23 -57.82
CA ARG A 6 -4.55 -14.82 -57.00
C ARG A 6 -4.01 -14.26 -55.69
N ARG A 7 -4.10 -12.94 -55.51
CA ARG A 7 -3.84 -12.26 -54.24
C ARG A 7 -4.93 -12.64 -53.23
N LEU A 8 -4.61 -13.53 -52.30
CA LEU A 8 -5.43 -13.78 -51.12
C LEU A 8 -5.14 -12.67 -50.10
N ALA A 9 -6.11 -11.78 -49.91
CA ALA A 9 -6.13 -10.83 -48.81
C ALA A 9 -6.54 -11.60 -47.53
N LEU A 10 -5.62 -11.73 -46.59
CA LEU A 10 -5.89 -12.25 -45.25
C LEU A 10 -6.36 -11.07 -44.36
N PRO A 11 -7.57 -11.10 -43.78
CA PRO A 11 -7.96 -10.08 -42.83
C PRO A 11 -7.27 -10.35 -41.49
N LEU A 12 -6.42 -9.40 -41.07
CA LEU A 12 -5.78 -9.38 -39.76
C LEU A 12 -6.84 -9.02 -38.71
N ALA A 13 -7.47 -10.04 -38.12
CA ALA A 13 -8.38 -9.86 -36.99
C ALA A 13 -7.56 -9.49 -35.75
N LEU A 14 -7.49 -8.19 -35.45
CA LEU A 14 -6.91 -7.66 -34.22
C LEU A 14 -7.84 -8.02 -33.06
N ALA A 15 -7.61 -9.17 -32.43
CA ALA A 15 -8.31 -9.55 -31.20
C ALA A 15 -7.88 -8.58 -30.08
N LEU A 16 -8.74 -7.61 -29.77
CA LEU A 16 -8.66 -6.87 -28.50
C LEU A 16 -8.93 -7.87 -27.38
N ALA A 17 -7.86 -8.44 -26.80
CA ALA A 17 -7.96 -9.14 -25.55
C ALA A 17 -8.29 -8.09 -24.47
N PRO A 18 -9.42 -8.22 -23.74
CA PRO A 18 -9.67 -7.37 -22.59
C PRO A 18 -8.54 -7.61 -21.59
N ALA A 19 -7.81 -6.56 -21.24
CA ALA A 19 -6.84 -6.60 -20.16
C ALA A 19 -7.60 -6.93 -18.87
N ALA A 20 -7.62 -8.21 -18.50
CA ALA A 20 -8.07 -8.63 -17.19
C ALA A 20 -7.18 -7.88 -16.19
N LEU A 21 -7.76 -6.94 -15.44
CA LEU A 21 -7.13 -6.42 -14.24
C LEU A 21 -6.92 -7.63 -13.32
N ALA A 22 -5.71 -8.18 -13.33
CA ALA A 22 -5.33 -9.20 -12.39
C ALA A 22 -5.54 -8.63 -11.00
N ALA A 23 -6.39 -9.29 -10.21
CA ALA A 23 -6.48 -8.98 -8.79
C ALA A 23 -5.07 -9.07 -8.19
N PRO A 24 -4.65 -8.13 -7.34
CA PRO A 24 -3.33 -8.20 -6.72
C PRO A 24 -3.21 -9.54 -5.99
N PRO A 25 -2.08 -10.24 -6.13
CA PRO A 25 -1.91 -11.56 -5.53
C PRO A 25 -2.12 -11.44 -4.01
N ALA A 26 -2.85 -12.41 -3.45
CA ALA A 26 -2.97 -12.57 -2.01
C ALA A 26 -1.56 -12.63 -1.40
N GLY A 27 -1.26 -11.72 -0.48
CA GLY A 27 0.09 -11.55 0.10
C GLY A 27 0.84 -10.30 -0.35
N THR A 28 0.25 -9.43 -1.18
CA THR A 28 0.84 -8.12 -1.49
C THR A 28 0.82 -7.21 -0.26
N ARG A 29 2.01 -6.90 0.26
CA ARG A 29 2.20 -5.94 1.36
C ARG A 29 2.03 -4.51 0.85
N TYR A 30 1.38 -3.66 1.65
CA TYR A 30 1.33 -2.23 1.36
C TYR A 30 2.36 -1.52 2.24
N LEU A 31 3.47 -1.08 1.65
CA LEU A 31 4.54 -0.43 2.38
C LEU A 31 4.31 1.07 2.49
N VAL A 32 4.30 1.59 3.71
CA VAL A 32 4.35 3.01 4.04
C VAL A 32 5.82 3.37 4.25
N THR A 33 6.35 4.24 3.39
CA THR A 33 7.72 4.75 3.50
C THR A 33 7.68 6.18 3.98
N PHE A 34 8.48 6.50 5.00
CA PHE A 34 8.44 7.79 5.68
C PHE A 34 9.81 8.17 6.24
N GLU A 35 10.03 9.47 6.44
CA GLU A 35 11.22 10.01 7.09
C GLU A 35 11.13 9.85 8.62
N THR A 36 12.24 9.48 9.25
CA THR A 36 12.36 9.43 10.71
C THR A 36 13.14 10.64 11.21
N THR A 37 12.85 11.06 12.44
CA THR A 37 13.58 12.11 13.15
C THR A 37 13.77 11.66 14.58
N GLU A 38 15.02 11.46 14.99
CA GLU A 38 15.37 11.12 16.36
C GLU A 38 15.27 12.35 17.27
N CYS A 39 15.11 12.13 18.58
CA CYS A 39 15.09 13.23 19.56
C CYS A 39 16.41 14.04 19.58
N GLY A 40 17.52 13.45 19.13
CA GLY A 40 18.80 14.14 18.95
C GLY A 40 18.93 14.91 17.63
N GLY A 41 17.88 14.94 16.81
CA GLY A 41 17.84 15.59 15.51
C GLY A 41 18.37 14.77 14.34
N GLY A 42 18.83 13.54 14.58
CA GLY A 42 19.20 12.60 13.52
C GLY A 42 18.03 12.30 12.61
N GLN A 43 18.28 12.20 11.30
CA GLN A 43 17.25 11.89 10.30
C GLN A 43 17.54 10.57 9.60
N GLY A 44 16.49 9.90 9.17
CA GLY A 44 16.58 8.63 8.46
C GLY A 44 15.30 8.33 7.70
N ARG A 45 15.18 7.08 7.22
CA ARG A 45 14.01 6.62 6.49
C ARG A 45 13.63 5.22 6.93
N ALA A 46 12.34 4.97 7.05
CA ALA A 46 11.78 3.65 7.35
C ALA A 46 10.72 3.28 6.31
N SER A 47 10.55 1.98 6.11
CA SER A 47 9.46 1.41 5.32
C SER A 47 8.83 0.27 6.11
N VAL A 48 7.54 0.37 6.39
CA VAL A 48 6.81 -0.62 7.20
C VAL A 48 5.53 -1.03 6.48
N ASP A 49 5.06 -2.25 6.71
CA ASP A 49 3.73 -2.63 6.22
C ASP A 49 2.66 -1.81 6.96
N ALA A 50 1.71 -1.24 6.22
CA ALA A 50 0.58 -0.50 6.80
C ALA A 50 -0.21 -1.35 7.80
N ALA A 51 -0.31 -2.66 7.58
CA ALA A 51 -0.98 -3.58 8.49
C ALA A 51 -0.27 -3.74 9.82
N TRP A 52 1.00 -3.33 9.93
CA TRP A 52 1.79 -3.42 11.16
C TRP A 52 1.71 -2.13 11.97
N ILE A 53 1.25 -1.02 11.40
CA ILE A 53 1.12 0.25 12.12
C ILE A 53 -0.05 0.13 13.09
N ASP A 54 0.23 0.15 14.40
CA ASP A 54 -0.76 -0.03 15.46
C ASP A 54 -1.32 1.31 15.93
N ARG A 55 -0.44 2.27 16.23
CA ARG A 55 -0.83 3.61 16.71
C ARG A 55 0.27 4.64 16.51
N ILE A 56 -0.12 5.91 16.54
CA ILE A 56 0.79 7.05 16.53
C ILE A 56 0.54 7.87 17.79
N VAL A 57 1.60 8.12 18.56
CA VAL A 57 1.54 8.79 19.87
C VAL A 57 2.61 9.88 19.98
N ALA A 58 2.56 10.71 21.01
CA ALA A 58 3.63 11.69 21.24
C ALA A 58 4.94 11.00 21.67
N ALA A 59 6.07 11.44 21.13
CA ALA A 59 7.39 10.87 21.44
C ALA A 59 7.98 11.36 22.77
N GLY A 60 7.42 12.43 23.35
CA GLY A 60 7.93 13.04 24.57
C GLY A 60 9.20 13.89 24.39
N CYS A 61 9.57 14.20 23.15
CA CYS A 61 10.71 15.06 22.82
C CYS A 61 10.38 16.04 21.68
N VAL A 62 11.26 17.00 21.48
CA VAL A 62 11.12 18.10 20.52
C VAL A 62 12.16 17.93 19.41
N GLY A 63 11.76 18.18 18.18
CA GLY A 63 12.61 18.08 17.00
C GLY A 63 13.49 19.32 16.80
N PRO A 64 14.37 19.29 15.78
CA PRO A 64 15.24 20.42 15.43
C PRO A 64 14.49 21.71 15.07
N ASP A 65 13.24 21.58 14.64
CA ASP A 65 12.34 22.67 14.29
C ASP A 65 11.58 23.25 15.51
N GLY A 66 11.88 22.76 16.71
CA GLY A 66 11.22 23.20 17.93
C GLY A 66 9.79 22.66 18.10
N ARG A 67 9.35 21.71 17.25
CA ARG A 67 8.01 21.11 17.33
C ARG A 67 8.05 19.74 18.00
N PRO A 68 6.97 19.32 18.70
CA PRO A 68 6.89 17.98 19.28
C PRO A 68 7.01 16.89 18.21
N LEU A 69 7.80 15.87 18.51
CA LEU A 69 7.91 14.67 17.68
C LEU A 69 6.84 13.64 18.07
N MET A 70 6.52 12.77 17.12
CA MET A 70 5.56 11.67 17.24
C MET A 70 6.28 10.33 17.14
N GLN A 71 5.71 9.29 17.72
CA GLN A 71 6.16 7.91 17.59
C GLN A 71 5.12 7.09 16.82
N VAL A 72 5.56 6.47 15.74
CA VAL A 72 4.82 5.44 15.02
C VAL A 72 5.16 4.10 15.65
N LEU A 73 4.19 3.47 16.28
CA LEU A 73 4.33 2.16 16.91
C LEU A 73 3.88 1.08 15.93
N THR A 74 4.78 0.15 15.63
CA THR A 74 4.52 -0.96 14.72
C THR A 74 4.63 -2.29 15.45
N ARG A 75 3.83 -3.27 15.01
CA ARG A 75 3.84 -4.63 15.51
C ARG A 75 3.58 -5.62 14.38
N PRO A 76 4.62 -6.26 13.84
CA PRO A 76 4.45 -7.36 12.89
C PRO A 76 3.71 -8.56 13.53
N PRO A 77 3.03 -9.40 12.72
CA PRO A 77 2.43 -10.63 13.21
C PRO A 77 3.44 -11.52 13.94
N GLY A 78 3.10 -11.94 15.15
CA GLY A 78 3.98 -12.77 16.00
C GLY A 78 4.97 -11.98 16.86
N ALA A 79 5.07 -10.65 16.72
CA ALA A 79 5.89 -9.84 17.59
C ALA A 79 5.26 -9.66 18.98
N THR A 80 6.06 -9.82 20.04
CA THR A 80 5.66 -9.61 21.44
C THR A 80 5.84 -8.16 21.91
N HIS A 81 6.57 -7.35 21.15
CA HIS A 81 6.91 -5.96 21.47
C HIS A 81 6.54 -5.04 20.30
N TYR A 82 6.46 -3.74 20.58
CA TYR A 82 6.33 -2.72 19.54
C TYR A 82 7.72 -2.26 19.11
N GLU A 83 7.88 -2.06 17.81
CA GLU A 83 8.95 -1.21 17.29
C GLU A 83 8.44 0.23 17.24
N ALA A 84 9.32 1.20 17.51
CA ALA A 84 8.97 2.61 17.56
C ALA A 84 9.84 3.39 16.57
N HIS A 85 9.19 4.19 15.73
CA HIS A 85 9.87 5.11 14.83
C HIS A 85 9.45 6.54 15.17
N THR A 86 10.42 7.37 15.53
CA THR A 86 10.16 8.78 15.82
C THR A 86 10.11 9.58 14.51
N VAL A 87 9.11 10.44 14.35
CA VAL A 87 8.82 11.21 13.14
C VAL A 87 8.32 12.61 13.52
N THR A 88 8.31 13.55 12.57
CA THR A 88 7.67 14.85 12.76
C THR A 88 6.15 14.72 12.79
N ALA A 89 5.45 15.71 13.36
CA ALA A 89 4.00 15.74 13.35
C ALA A 89 3.41 15.73 11.92
N ASP A 90 4.07 16.40 10.97
CA ASP A 90 3.60 16.47 9.59
C ASP A 90 3.79 15.13 8.87
N GLU A 91 4.90 14.42 9.12
CA GLU A 91 5.11 13.07 8.60
C GLU A 91 4.11 12.07 9.22
N ALA A 92 3.86 12.17 10.53
CA ALA A 92 2.81 11.38 11.18
C ALA A 92 1.43 11.57 10.51
N GLY A 93 1.08 12.80 10.15
CA GLY A 93 -0.15 13.10 9.39
C GLY A 93 -0.20 12.37 8.05
N ARG A 94 0.90 12.41 7.29
CA ARG A 94 1.01 11.68 6.00
C ARG A 94 0.85 10.17 6.17
N ILE A 95 1.48 9.60 7.19
CA ILE A 95 1.37 8.16 7.51
C ILE A 95 -0.09 7.79 7.80
N MET A 96 -0.80 8.60 8.61
CA MET A 96 -2.22 8.36 8.91
C MET A 96 -3.09 8.38 7.65
N GLU A 97 -2.84 9.32 6.74
CA GLU A 97 -3.56 9.40 5.46
C GLU A 97 -3.34 8.16 4.60
N GLN A 98 -2.09 7.69 4.48
CA GLN A 98 -1.76 6.47 3.74
C GLN A 98 -2.42 5.22 4.34
N VAL A 99 -2.35 5.07 5.67
CA VAL A 99 -2.99 3.95 6.39
C VAL A 99 -4.52 3.98 6.23
N ARG A 100 -5.13 5.17 6.28
CA ARG A 100 -6.57 5.35 6.06
C ARG A 100 -6.96 4.95 4.63
N ALA A 101 -6.22 5.43 3.64
CA ALA A 101 -6.46 5.10 2.24
C ALA A 101 -6.34 3.59 1.98
N TRP A 102 -5.31 2.96 2.53
CA TRP A 102 -5.13 1.50 2.48
C TRP A 102 -6.29 0.75 3.15
N SER A 103 -6.70 1.17 4.36
CA SER A 103 -7.80 0.54 5.09
C SER A 103 -9.12 0.62 4.33
N GLU A 104 -9.40 1.77 3.72
CA GLU A 104 -10.59 1.95 2.90
C GLU A 104 -10.57 1.10 1.63
N ALA A 105 -9.43 1.04 0.94
CA ALA A 105 -9.25 0.19 -0.24
C ALA A 105 -9.42 -1.29 0.11
N ARG A 106 -8.84 -1.73 1.24
CA ARG A 106 -8.97 -3.09 1.76
C ARG A 106 -10.42 -3.42 2.10
N ARG A 107 -11.14 -2.53 2.79
CA ARG A 107 -12.58 -2.70 3.08
C ARG A 107 -13.39 -2.86 1.78
N LYS A 108 -13.21 -1.97 0.80
CA LYS A 108 -13.90 -2.05 -0.50
C LYS A 108 -13.57 -3.33 -1.26
N ALA A 109 -12.36 -3.86 -1.14
CA ALA A 109 -11.98 -5.13 -1.74
C ALA A 109 -12.72 -6.30 -1.08
N LEU A 110 -12.82 -6.31 0.25
CA LEU A 110 -13.56 -7.34 0.99
C LEU A 110 -15.06 -7.31 0.69
N GLU A 111 -15.66 -6.12 0.61
CA GLU A 111 -17.09 -5.96 0.26
C GLU A 111 -17.40 -6.51 -1.14
N ARG A 112 -16.54 -6.23 -2.12
CA ARG A 112 -16.67 -6.76 -3.49
C ARG A 112 -16.40 -8.26 -3.59
N GLY A 113 -15.55 -8.81 -2.72
CA GLY A 113 -15.25 -10.24 -2.67
C GLY A 113 -16.33 -11.07 -1.98
N THR A 114 -17.08 -10.49 -1.04
CA THR A 114 -18.12 -11.20 -0.26
C THR A 114 -19.47 -11.27 -0.98
N SER A 115 -19.69 -10.47 -2.03
CA SER A 115 -20.99 -10.37 -2.71
C SER A 115 -21.38 -11.57 -3.60
N VAL A 116 -20.68 -12.71 -3.53
CA VAL A 116 -20.92 -13.88 -4.41
C VAL A 116 -21.37 -15.16 -3.65
N LEU A 117 -21.47 -15.15 -2.32
CA LEU A 117 -21.81 -16.36 -1.54
C LEU A 117 -22.90 -16.11 -0.50
N ILE A 118 -24.11 -15.70 -0.92
CA ILE A 118 -25.33 -16.05 -0.19
C ILE A 118 -26.37 -16.49 -1.24
N ASP A 119 -26.15 -17.67 -1.82
CA ASP A 119 -27.26 -18.47 -2.33
C ASP A 119 -27.64 -19.41 -1.19
N ARG A 120 -28.76 -19.09 -0.54
CA ARG A 120 -29.28 -19.84 0.61
C ARG A 120 -30.32 -20.83 0.06
N PRO A 121 -30.23 -22.14 0.38
CA PRO A 121 -31.22 -23.12 -0.05
C PRO A 121 -32.60 -22.86 0.56
#